data_AF-A0A7G3ZIX7-F1
#
_entry.id   AF-A0A7G3ZIX7-F1
#
_cell.length_a   1.000
_cell.length_b   1.000
_cell.length_c   1.000
_cell.angle_alpha   90.00
_cell.angle_beta   90.00
_cell.angle_gamma   90.00
#
_symmetry.space_group_name_H-M   'P 1'
#
loop_
_entity.id
_entity.type
_entity.pdbx_description
1 polymer ?
#
loop_
_entity_poly.entity_id
_entity_poly.type
_entity_poly.pdbx_seq_one_letter_code
_entity_poly.pdbx_strand_id
1 'polypeptide(L)' 'MNRFLLLTALLIYYAIWLLLPVLELDGKLRAFPLPSIYAVFLPIALLIIGFTIVGSFLGMMLLLDSKEYST' A
#
# COMPACT_ATOMS: atom_id res chain seq x y z
N MET A 1 20.99 -6.44 12.35
CA MET A 1 20.77 -4.99 12.39
C MET A 1 20.70 -4.41 10.97
N ASN A 2 19.97 -5.09 10.06
CA ASN A 2 20.04 -4.81 8.61
C ASN A 2 18.67 -4.42 8.04
N ARG A 3 17.60 -4.59 8.84
CA ARG A 3 16.21 -4.30 8.43
C ARG A 3 16.04 -2.83 8.08
N PHE A 4 16.68 -1.92 8.82
CA PHE A 4 16.64 -0.50 8.54
C PHE A 4 17.24 -0.16 7.17
N LEU A 5 18.43 -0.68 6.87
CA LEU A 5 19.07 -0.47 5.56
C LEU A 5 18.23 -1.03 4.42
N LEU A 6 17.64 -2.22 4.60
CA LEU A 6 16.74 -2.82 3.61
C LEU A 6 15.50 -1.96 3.37
N LEU A 7 14.83 -1.50 4.44
CA LEU A 7 13.64 -0.64 4.33
C LEU A 7 13.96 0.69 3.66
N THR A 8 15.09 1.31 4.01
CA THR A 8 15.56 2.54 3.37
C THR A 8 15.85 2.34 1.89
N ALA A 9 16.53 1.26 1.52
CA ALA A 9 16.80 0.95 0.10
C ALA A 9 15.50 0.72 -0.69
N LEU A 10 14.52 0.02 -0.09
CA LEU A 10 13.21 -0.21 -0.68
C LEU A 10 12.41 1.08 -0.88
N LEU A 11 12.46 1.98 0.12
CA LEU A 11 11.82 3.28 0.06
C LEU A 11 12.41 4.13 -1.06
N ILE A 12 13.74 4.17 -1.18
CA ILE A 12 14.44 4.92 -2.24
C ILE A 12 14.08 4.36 -3.61
N TYR A 13 14.11 3.03 -3.76
CA TYR A 13 13.71 2.37 -5.02
C TYR A 13 12.28 2.75 -5.42
N TYR A 14 11.34 2.71 -4.49
CA TYR A 14 9.95 3.10 -4.73
C TYR A 14 9.79 4.60 -5.02
N ALA A 15 10.52 5.48 -4.32
CA ALA A 15 10.51 6.91 -4.58
C ALA A 15 11.01 7.26 -5.99
N ILE A 16 12.08 6.60 -6.43
CA ILE A 16 12.57 6.71 -7.82
C ILE A 16 11.52 6.17 -8.79
N TRP A 17 10.85 5.06 -8.45
CA TRP A 17 9.80 4.48 -9.29
C TRP A 17 8.64 5.46 -9.52
N LEU A 18 8.25 6.20 -8.48
CA LEU A 18 7.19 7.20 -8.52
C LEU A 18 7.58 8.45 -9.35
N LEU A 19 8.87 8.76 -9.43
CA LEU A 19 9.41 9.94 -10.13
C LEU A 19 9.73 9.71 -11.61
N LEU A 20 9.79 8.46 -12.09
CA LEU A 20 9.94 8.16 -13.53
C LEU A 20 9.04 8.95 -14.48
N PRO A 21 7.72 9.09 -14.22
CA PRO A 21 6.86 9.84 -15.13
C PRO A 21 7.17 11.33 -15.11
N VAL A 22 7.61 11.88 -13.96
CA VAL A 22 8.04 13.28 -13.82
C VAL A 22 9.29 13.57 -14.64
N LEU A 23 10.15 12.57 -14.80
CA LEU A 23 11.39 12.66 -15.56
C LEU A 23 11.24 12.25 -17.03
N GLU A 24 10.03 11.89 -17.50
CA GLU A 24 9.77 11.35 -18.84
C GLU A 24 10.65 10.12 -19.20
N LEU A 25 11.02 9.36 -18.16
CA LEU A 25 11.86 8.16 -18.26
C LEU A 25 11.05 6.86 -18.24
N ASP A 26 9.72 6.96 -18.21
CA ASP A 26 8.83 5.79 -18.23
C ASP A 26 9.08 4.95 -19.49
N GLY A 27 9.22 3.64 -19.31
CA GLY A 27 9.57 2.68 -20.37
C GLY A 27 11.00 2.76 -20.94
N LYS A 28 11.83 3.74 -20.57
CA LYS A 28 13.22 3.87 -21.06
C LYS A 28 14.24 3.12 -20.20
N LEU A 29 13.93 2.92 -18.91
CA LEU A 29 14.83 2.28 -17.95
C LEU A 29 14.51 0.79 -17.79
N ARG A 30 15.46 -0.08 -18.17
CA ARG A 30 15.33 -1.56 -18.05
C ARG A 30 15.17 -2.04 -16.60
N ALA A 31 15.57 -1.22 -15.62
CA ALA A 31 15.42 -1.51 -14.19
C ALA A 31 13.97 -1.45 -13.70
N PHE A 32 13.05 -0.84 -14.47
CA PHE A 32 11.63 -0.72 -14.14
C PHE A 32 10.80 -1.37 -15.25
N PRO A 33 10.62 -2.71 -15.20
CA PRO A 33 9.87 -3.43 -16.24
C PRO A 33 8.36 -3.16 -16.19
N LEU A 34 7.85 -2.66 -15.06
CA LEU A 34 6.47 -2.26 -14.90
C LEU A 34 6.30 -0.74 -15.12
N PRO A 35 5.25 -0.32 -15.86
CA PRO A 35 4.88 1.08 -16.01
C PRO A 35 4.74 1.80 -14.65
N SER A 36 5.08 3.09 -14.60
CA SER A 36 5.03 3.84 -13.34
C SER A 36 3.62 4.02 -12.78
N ILE A 37 2.57 3.75 -13.58
CA ILE A 37 1.18 3.79 -13.12
C ILE A 37 0.93 2.83 -11.95
N TYR A 38 1.62 1.69 -11.93
CA TYR A 38 1.52 0.70 -10.84
C TYR A 38 2.09 1.21 -9.52
N ALA A 39 3.05 2.14 -9.56
CA ALA A 39 3.58 2.78 -8.36
C ALA A 39 2.47 3.55 -7.63
N VAL A 40 1.57 4.24 -8.36
CA VAL A 40 0.45 4.98 -7.76
C VAL A 40 -0.65 4.05 -7.24
N PHE A 41 -0.86 2.89 -7.87
CA PHE A 41 -1.86 1.93 -7.42
C PHE A 41 -1.48 1.23 -6.11
N LEU A 42 -0.19 1.06 -5.82
CA LEU A 42 0.30 0.41 -4.61
C LEU A 42 -0.23 1.06 -3.31
N PRO A 43 -0.13 2.38 -3.08
CA PRO A 43 -0.65 3.03 -1.87
C PRO A 43 -2.18 3.00 -1.83
N ILE A 44 -2.85 3.10 -2.99
CA ILE A 44 -4.32 3.03 -3.07
C ILE A 44 -4.80 1.65 -2.62
N ALA A 45 -4.20 0.57 -3.13
CA ALA A 45 -4.52 -0.79 -2.74
C ALA A 45 -4.28 -1.02 -1.24
N LEU A 46 -3.17 -0.49 -0.71
CA LEU A 46 -2.86 -0.59 0.73
C LEU A 46 -3.91 0.11 1.60
N LEU A 47 -4.38 1.30 1.18
CA LEU A 47 -5.46 2.01 1.85
C LEU A 47 -6.77 1.21 1.80
N ILE A 48 -7.16 0.71 0.63
CA ILE A 48 -8.39 -0.10 0.49
C ILE A 48 -8.34 -1.31 1.42
N ILE A 49 -7.25 -2.08 1.38
CA ILE A 49 -7.09 -3.27 2.24
C ILE A 49 -7.14 -2.87 3.71
N GLY A 50 -6.43 -1.82 4.11
CA GLY A 50 -6.44 -1.32 5.49
C GLY A 50 -7.83 -0.92 5.96
N PHE A 51 -8.55 -0.12 5.17
CA PHE A 51 -9.92 0.30 5.46
C PHE A 51 -10.89 -0.87 5.50
N THR A 52 -10.78 -1.83 4.58
CA THR A 52 -11.61 -3.03 4.58
C THR A 52 -11.39 -3.85 5.85
N ILE A 53 -10.14 -4.03 6.28
CA ILE A 53 -9.82 -4.76 7.52
C ILE A 53 -10.42 -4.04 8.74
N VAL A 54 -10.16 -2.75 8.89
CA VAL A 54 -10.66 -1.97 10.04
C VAL A 54 -12.18 -1.92 10.05
N GLY A 55 -12.81 -1.66 8.90
CA GLY A 55 -14.27 -1.63 8.77
C GLY A 55 -14.92 -2.98 9.08
N SER A 56 -14.33 -4.08 8.62
CA SER A 56 -14.82 -5.43 8.92
C SER A 56 -14.71 -5.76 10.41
N PHE A 57 -13.59 -5.37 11.03
CA PHE A 57 -13.39 -5.55 12.47
C PHE A 57 -14.41 -4.78 13.30
N LEU A 58 -14.63 -3.50 12.98
CA LEU A 58 -15.64 -2.67 13.64
C LEU A 58 -17.04 -3.23 13.46
N GLY A 59 -17.40 -3.63 12.23
CA GLY A 59 -18.69 -4.26 11.94
C GLY A 59 -18.91 -5.54 12.76
N MET A 60 -17.87 -6.36 12.91
CA MET A 60 -17.94 -7.57 13.75
C MET A 60 -18.18 -7.23 15.23
N MET A 61 -17.48 -6.23 15.78
CA MET A 61 -17.69 -5.81 17.17
C MET A 61 -19.12 -5.30 17.41
N LEU A 62 -19.68 -4.52 16.48
CA LEU A 62 -21.06 -4.02 16.60
C LEU A 62 -22.08 -5.17 16.62
N LEU A 63 -21.89 -6.17 15.77
CA LEU A 63 -22.77 -7.35 15.73
C LEU A 63 -22.66 -8.18 17.02
N LEU A 64 -21.46 -8.32 17.58
CA LEU A 64 -21.24 -9.04 18.84
C LEU A 64 -21.91 -8.34 20.02
N ASP A 65 -21.70 -7.03 20.16
CA ASP A 65 -22.29 -6.21 21.23
C ASP A 65 -23.83 -6.24 21.20
N SER A 66 -24.42 -6.14 20.01
CA SER A 66 -25.87 -6.23 19.83
C SER A 66 -26.46 -7.57 20.29
N LYS A 67 -25.68 -8.65 20.22
CA LYS A 67 -26.12 -9.99 20.59
C LYS A 67 -26.11 -10.16 22.11
N GLU A 68 -25.11 -9.61 22.78
CA GLU A 68 -24.93 -9.69 24.24
C GLU A 68 -26.01 -8.93 25.01
N TYR A 69 -26.51 -7.80 24.50
CA TYR A 69 -27.62 -7.06 25.12
C TYR A 69 -28.98 -7.78 25.02
N SER A 70 -29.12 -8.77 24.14
CA SER A 70 -30.40 -9.45 23.84
C SER A 70 -30.65 -10.74 24.64
N THR A 71 -29.70 -11.16 25.48
CA THR A 71 -29.75 -12.36 26.34
C THR A 71 -29.70 -11.98 27.80
#